data_AF-A0A1Q4HE13-F1
#
_entry.id   AF-A0A1Q4HE13-F1
#
_cell.length_a   1.000
_cell.length_b   1.000
_cell.length_c   1.000
_cell.angle_alpha   90.00
_cell.angle_beta   90.00
_cell.angle_gamma   90.00
#
_symmetry.space_group_name_H-M   'P 1'
#
loop_
_entity.id
_entity.type
_entity.pdbx_description
1 polymer ?
#
loop_
_entity_poly.entity_id
_entity_poly.type
_entity_poly.pdbx_seq_one_letter_code
_entity_poly.pdbx_strand_id
1 'polypeptide(L)'
;MLVKWSPSMAIFCLAMTAVFWVVPLFYLLVGSDRGIALVVHWLAVVVLAVPFLWVVWRVPKTLRGVGLTIDAAGIHPFDGGTVDTIGWHEIAAVGFGSYLSSRRGRSTEVIAGLEIYLTDPAYAADHPRLRNDWQEVASPAPGLSDGCYRYTVSPYTDAGARAKAAVRRYRPQQWKGPFRHGSL
;
A
#
# COMPACT_ATOMS: atom_id res chain seq x y z
N MET A 1 4.18 8.31 -11.79
CA MET A 1 2.74 7.99 -11.91
C MET A 1 2.51 6.54 -11.54
N LEU A 2 2.11 6.24 -10.30
CA LEU A 2 1.64 4.89 -9.94
C LEU A 2 0.19 4.74 -10.42
N VAL A 3 -0.03 3.91 -11.44
CA VAL A 3 -1.37 3.50 -11.84
C VAL A 3 -1.98 2.72 -10.66
N LYS A 4 -3.00 3.29 -10.01
CA LYS A 4 -3.79 2.57 -9.01
C LYS A 4 -4.49 1.40 -9.70
N TRP A 5 -3.97 0.20 -9.53
CA TRP A 5 -4.64 -1.01 -10.01
C TRP A 5 -5.91 -1.22 -9.20
N SER A 6 -7.07 -1.06 -9.83
CA SER A 6 -8.32 -1.45 -9.20
C SER A 6 -8.42 -2.99 -9.17
N PRO A 7 -9.05 -3.59 -8.14
CA PRO A 7 -9.30 -5.03 -8.11
C PRO A 7 -10.02 -5.53 -9.38
N SER A 8 -10.92 -4.72 -9.93
CA SER A 8 -11.60 -5.01 -11.20
C SER A 8 -10.65 -5.08 -12.40
N MET A 9 -9.64 -4.21 -12.46
CA MET A 9 -8.64 -4.21 -13.52
C MET A 9 -7.72 -5.43 -13.41
N ALA A 10 -7.35 -5.83 -12.19
CA ALA A 10 -6.58 -7.07 -11.97
C ALA A 10 -7.37 -8.32 -12.38
N ILE A 11 -8.65 -8.41 -12.00
CA ILE A 11 -9.54 -9.52 -12.38
C ILE A 11 -9.74 -9.55 -13.91
N PHE A 12 -9.94 -8.39 -14.55
CA PHE A 12 -10.07 -8.30 -16.00
C PHE A 12 -8.81 -8.76 -16.73
N CYS A 13 -7.63 -8.34 -16.27
CA CYS A 13 -6.36 -8.81 -16.83
C CYS A 13 -6.17 -10.32 -16.65
N LEU A 14 -6.51 -10.87 -15.49
CA LEU A 14 -6.46 -12.32 -15.24
C LEU A 14 -7.44 -13.08 -16.15
N ALA A 15 -8.67 -12.61 -16.30
CA ALA A 15 -9.69 -13.22 -17.15
C ALA A 15 -9.29 -13.19 -18.63
N MET A 16 -8.83 -12.04 -19.14
CA MET A 16 -8.32 -11.91 -20.51
C MET A 16 -7.16 -12.88 -20.75
N THR A 17 -6.23 -12.97 -19.81
CA THR A 17 -5.08 -13.85 -19.95
C THR A 17 -5.50 -15.31 -19.92
N ALA A 18 -6.42 -15.70 -19.02
CA ALA A 18 -7.00 -17.05 -18.97
C ALA A 18 -7.69 -17.44 -20.30
N VAL A 19 -8.39 -16.51 -20.95
CA VAL A 19 -8.98 -16.75 -22.29
C VAL A 19 -7.91 -17.01 -23.34
N PHE A 20 -6.78 -16.29 -23.29
CA PHE A 20 -5.63 -16.57 -24.17
C PHE A 20 -5.02 -17.96 -23.94
N TRP A 21 -5.17 -18.54 -22.75
CA TRP A 21 -4.75 -19.92 -22.45
C TRP A 21 -5.72 -20.99 -22.95
N VAL A 22 -7.01 -20.67 -23.17
CA VAL A 22 -8.02 -21.65 -23.63
C VAL A 22 -7.75 -22.09 -25.07
N VAL A 23 -7.29 -21.19 -25.94
CA VAL A 23 -7.01 -21.49 -27.36
C VAL A 23 -5.93 -22.57 -27.52
N PRO A 24 -4.70 -22.43 -26.94
CA PRO A 24 -3.69 -23.49 -27.04
C PRO A 24 -4.10 -24.78 -26.32
N LEU A 25 -4.87 -24.70 -25.23
CA LEU A 25 -5.38 -25.90 -24.53
C LEU A 25 -6.38 -26.68 -25.39
N PHE A 26 -7.26 -25.97 -26.11
CA PHE A 26 -8.21 -26.56 -27.05
C PHE A 26 -7.49 -27.21 -28.23
N TYR A 27 -6.45 -26.56 -28.78
CA TYR A 27 -5.62 -27.14 -29.85
C TYR A 27 -4.84 -28.38 -29.40
N LEU A 28 -4.36 -28.42 -28.15
CA LEU A 28 -3.74 -29.62 -27.56
C LEU A 28 -4.73 -30.79 -27.45
N LEU A 29 -5.99 -30.51 -27.11
CA LEU A 29 -7.05 -31.51 -26.99
C LEU A 29 -7.53 -32.07 -28.35
N VAL A 30 -7.43 -31.27 -29.42
CA VAL A 30 -7.91 -31.63 -30.76
C VAL A 30 -6.88 -32.43 -31.58
N GLY A 31 -5.62 -32.53 -31.13
CA GLY A 31 -4.65 -33.50 -31.63
C GLY A 31 -4.22 -33.26 -33.08
N SER A 32 -3.17 -32.46 -33.29
CA SER A 32 -2.49 -32.35 -34.57
C SER A 32 -0.98 -32.41 -34.36
N ASP A 33 -0.45 -33.63 -34.38
CA ASP A 33 0.96 -33.92 -34.16
C ASP A 33 1.78 -33.69 -35.42
N ARG A 34 2.32 -32.46 -35.57
CA ARG A 34 3.53 -32.20 -36.36
C ARG A 34 4.55 -31.50 -35.46
N GLY A 35 5.67 -32.16 -35.17
CA GLY A 35 6.60 -31.77 -34.11
C GLY A 35 7.10 -30.32 -34.14
N ILE A 36 7.25 -29.71 -35.33
CA ILE A 36 7.65 -28.29 -35.46
C ILE A 36 6.51 -27.36 -35.01
N ALA A 37 5.26 -27.67 -35.35
CA ALA A 37 4.11 -26.91 -34.88
C ALA A 37 4.01 -27.01 -33.36
N LEU A 38 4.23 -28.20 -32.79
CA LEU A 38 4.22 -28.39 -31.34
C LEU A 38 5.29 -27.52 -30.63
N VAL A 39 6.52 -27.49 -31.15
CA VAL A 39 7.62 -26.69 -30.57
C VAL A 39 7.33 -25.19 -30.64
N VAL A 40 6.83 -24.68 -31.77
CA VAL A 40 6.45 -23.27 -31.93
C VAL A 40 5.30 -22.90 -30.97
N HIS A 41 4.35 -23.82 -30.75
CA HIS A 41 3.27 -23.62 -29.79
C HIS A 41 3.76 -23.54 -28.35
N TRP A 42 4.66 -24.43 -27.92
CA TRP A 42 5.23 -24.38 -26.57
C TRP A 42 6.04 -23.11 -26.32
N LEU A 43 6.76 -22.62 -27.35
CA LEU A 43 7.45 -21.32 -27.28
C LEU A 43 6.46 -20.15 -27.11
N ALA A 44 5.36 -20.15 -27.88
CA ALA A 44 4.32 -19.13 -27.73
C ALA A 44 3.64 -19.16 -26.35
N VAL A 45 3.39 -20.36 -25.81
CA VAL A 45 2.86 -20.56 -24.46
C VAL A 45 3.82 -19.99 -23.40
N VAL A 46 5.12 -20.27 -23.48
CA VAL A 46 6.11 -19.74 -22.53
C VAL A 46 6.16 -18.21 -22.58
N VAL A 47 6.18 -17.62 -23.79
CA VAL A 47 6.20 -16.17 -23.97
C VAL A 47 4.96 -15.51 -23.37
N LEU A 48 3.78 -16.14 -23.50
CA LEU A 48 2.53 -15.65 -22.91
C LEU A 48 2.41 -15.94 -21.41
N ALA A 49 3.08 -16.97 -20.91
CA ALA A 49 3.08 -17.34 -19.49
C ALA A 49 3.87 -16.37 -18.62
N VAL A 50 4.95 -15.79 -19.14
CA VAL A 50 5.78 -14.82 -18.40
C VAL A 50 4.98 -13.60 -17.90
N PRO A 51 4.22 -12.86 -18.74
CA PRO A 51 3.40 -11.75 -18.26
C PRO A 51 2.26 -12.22 -17.34
N PHE A 52 1.70 -13.41 -17.56
CA PHE A 52 0.68 -13.97 -16.67
C PHE A 52 1.22 -14.24 -15.26
N LEU A 53 2.36 -14.94 -15.17
CA LEU A 53 3.04 -15.22 -13.90
C LEU A 53 3.46 -13.92 -13.21
N TRP A 54 3.91 -12.93 -13.96
CA TRP A 54 4.22 -11.60 -13.43
C TRP A 54 3.01 -10.94 -12.77
N VAL A 55 1.83 -10.98 -13.42
CA VAL A 55 0.59 -10.45 -12.86
C VAL A 55 0.15 -11.25 -11.65
N VAL A 56 0.10 -12.59 -11.73
CA VAL A 56 -0.28 -13.48 -10.63
C VAL A 56 0.63 -13.29 -9.42
N TRP A 57 1.92 -13.02 -9.62
CA TRP A 57 2.84 -12.74 -8.52
C TRP A 57 2.63 -11.37 -7.87
N ARG A 58 2.13 -10.38 -8.61
CA ARG A 58 1.83 -9.02 -8.11
C ARG A 58 0.44 -8.89 -7.49
N VAL A 59 -0.54 -9.67 -7.95
CA VAL A 59 -1.96 -9.63 -7.51
C VAL A 59 -2.16 -9.87 -6.00
N PRO A 60 -1.42 -10.75 -5.30
CA PRO A 60 -1.57 -10.95 -3.86
C PRO A 60 -1.38 -9.66 -3.07
N LYS A 61 -0.45 -8.78 -3.45
CA LYS A 61 -0.28 -7.48 -2.79
C LYS A 61 -1.48 -6.55 -3.04
N THR A 62 -2.08 -6.62 -4.23
CA THR A 62 -3.26 -5.82 -4.58
C THR A 62 -4.54 -6.34 -3.91
N LEU A 63 -4.66 -7.66 -3.70
CA LEU A 63 -5.82 -8.32 -3.09
C LEU A 63 -5.76 -8.40 -1.57
N ARG A 64 -4.57 -8.43 -0.96
CA ARG A 64 -4.42 -8.50 0.51
C ARG A 64 -4.89 -7.24 1.26
N GLY A 65 -5.22 -6.19 0.51
CA GLY A 65 -5.63 -4.91 1.10
C GLY A 65 -4.40 -4.18 1.65
N VAL A 66 -4.27 -2.91 1.27
CA VAL A 66 -3.28 -2.01 1.86
C VAL A 66 -3.87 -1.54 3.18
N GLY A 67 -3.42 -2.13 4.30
CA GLY A 67 -3.94 -1.86 5.64
C GLY A 67 -2.84 -1.58 6.66
N LEU A 68 -3.26 -1.15 7.84
CA LEU A 68 -2.39 -0.87 8.97
C LEU A 68 -2.90 -1.66 10.16
N THR A 69 -2.01 -2.41 10.80
CA THR A 69 -2.28 -3.10 12.06
C THR A 69 -1.56 -2.37 13.18
N ILE A 70 -2.26 -2.16 14.29
CA ILE A 70 -1.72 -1.50 15.47
C ILE A 70 -1.97 -2.44 16.65
N ASP A 71 -0.90 -2.82 17.33
CA ASP A 71 -0.93 -3.76 18.44
C ASP A 71 -0.02 -3.30 19.61
N ALA A 72 0.26 -4.21 20.55
CA ALA A 72 1.11 -3.91 21.69
C ALA A 72 2.60 -3.75 21.34
N ALA A 73 3.06 -4.29 20.21
CA ALA A 73 4.44 -4.20 19.75
C ALA A 73 4.68 -2.88 19.00
N GLY A 74 3.72 -2.45 18.19
CA GLY A 74 3.86 -1.23 17.41
C GLY A 74 2.84 -1.07 16.30
N ILE A 75 3.29 -0.43 15.23
CA ILE A 75 2.51 -0.18 14.01
C ILE A 75 3.19 -0.91 12.85
N HIS A 76 2.44 -1.74 12.13
CA HIS A 76 2.96 -2.48 10.98
C HIS A 76 1.96 -2.49 9.80
N PRO A 77 2.46 -2.61 8.56
CA PRO A 77 1.60 -2.83 7.40
C PRO A 77 0.84 -4.15 7.52
N PHE A 78 -0.38 -4.18 6.98
CA PHE A 78 -1.23 -5.37 6.88
C PHE A 78 -0.77 -6.22 5.68
N ASP A 79 0.44 -6.77 5.73
CA ASP A 79 0.98 -7.65 4.68
C ASP A 79 1.05 -9.13 5.12
N GLY A 80 0.65 -9.41 6.36
CA GLY A 80 0.66 -10.73 6.99
C GLY A 80 1.99 -11.09 7.65
N GLY A 81 3.03 -10.26 7.50
CA GLY A 81 4.30 -10.39 8.18
C GLY A 81 4.47 -9.29 9.22
N THR A 82 4.73 -9.63 10.48
CA THR A 82 5.08 -8.64 11.52
C THR A 82 6.51 -8.10 11.38
N VAL A 83 7.19 -8.40 10.27
CA VAL A 83 8.62 -8.15 10.05
C VAL A 83 8.92 -6.64 9.92
N ASP A 84 7.95 -5.88 9.41
CA ASP A 84 8.05 -4.43 9.19
C ASP A 84 7.36 -3.60 10.30
N THR A 85 7.44 -4.08 11.55
CA THR A 85 6.90 -3.35 12.70
C THR A 85 7.76 -2.16 13.11
N ILE A 86 7.16 -0.98 13.17
CA ILE A 86 7.73 0.21 13.82
C ILE A 86 7.38 0.09 15.30
N GLY A 87 8.39 -0.18 16.13
CA GLY A 87 8.18 -0.39 17.55
C GLY A 87 7.71 0.90 18.22
N TRP A 88 6.87 0.79 19.25
CA TRP A 88 6.41 1.98 19.97
C TRP A 88 7.55 2.84 20.53
N HIS A 89 8.70 2.25 20.86
CA HIS A 89 9.88 2.99 21.35
C HIS A 89 10.53 3.89 20.29
N GLU A 90 10.35 3.56 19.00
CA GLU A 90 10.83 4.34 17.86
C GLU A 90 9.92 5.54 17.56
N ILE A 91 8.73 5.59 18.17
CA ILE A 91 7.68 6.54 17.86
C ILE A 91 7.58 7.62 18.95
N ALA A 92 7.85 8.86 18.59
CA ALA A 92 7.66 10.02 19.45
C ALA A 92 6.20 10.49 19.46
N ALA A 93 5.55 10.51 18.28
CA ALA A 93 4.18 10.97 18.16
C ALA A 93 3.43 10.30 17.01
N VAL A 94 2.12 10.14 17.19
CA VAL A 94 1.18 9.62 16.19
C VAL A 94 -0.05 10.50 16.16
N GLY A 95 -0.61 10.71 14.97
CA GLY A 95 -1.81 11.52 14.82
C GLY A 95 -2.29 11.57 13.38
N PHE A 96 -3.46 12.15 13.15
CA PHE A 96 -3.90 12.43 11.78
C PHE A 96 -3.36 13.76 11.31
N GLY A 97 -2.70 13.76 10.16
CA GLY A 97 -2.36 14.96 9.42
C GLY A 97 -3.57 15.50 8.68
N SER A 98 -3.78 16.80 8.74
CA SER A 98 -4.76 17.52 7.93
C SER A 98 -4.12 18.70 7.20
N TYR A 99 -4.60 18.98 6.00
CA TYR A 99 -4.22 20.16 5.21
C TYR A 99 -5.41 21.08 5.03
N LEU A 100 -5.14 22.38 4.99
CA LEU A 100 -6.12 23.36 4.55
C LEU A 100 -6.10 23.42 3.02
N SER A 101 -7.20 23.01 2.40
CA SER A 101 -7.43 23.18 0.97
C SER A 101 -8.39 24.34 0.76
N SER A 102 -7.96 25.37 0.02
CA SER A 102 -8.85 26.45 -0.44
C SER A 102 -9.42 26.08 -1.80
N ARG A 103 -10.73 25.80 -1.85
CA ARG A 103 -11.42 25.53 -3.12
C ARG A 103 -12.62 26.46 -3.24
N ARG A 104 -12.66 27.27 -4.32
CA ARG A 104 -13.73 28.24 -4.59
C ARG A 104 -14.02 29.19 -3.42
N GLY A 105 -12.97 29.72 -2.78
CA GLY A 105 -13.10 30.67 -1.66
C GLY A 105 -13.59 30.07 -0.34
N ARG A 106 -13.76 28.75 -0.25
CA ARG A 106 -14.03 28.04 1.00
C ARG A 106 -12.79 27.26 1.42
N SER A 107 -12.37 27.46 2.66
CA SER A 107 -11.32 26.67 3.29
C SER A 107 -11.93 25.37 3.83
N THR A 108 -11.41 24.23 3.40
CA THR A 108 -11.81 22.91 3.88
C THR A 108 -10.60 22.16 4.40
N GLU A 109 -10.71 21.61 5.61
CA GLU A 109 -9.69 20.75 6.21
C GLU A 109 -9.82 19.34 5.62
N VAL A 110 -8.78 18.89 4.93
CA VAL A 110 -8.71 17.57 4.29
C VAL A 110 -7.77 16.69 5.08
N ILE A 111 -8.28 15.55 5.58
CA ILE A 111 -7.46 14.55 6.26
C ILE A 111 -6.53 13.90 5.22
N ALA A 112 -5.22 13.97 5.47
CA ALA A 112 -4.20 13.44 4.57
C ALA A 112 -3.90 11.96 4.84
N GLY A 113 -3.86 11.57 6.11
CA GLY A 113 -3.48 10.23 6.53
C GLY A 113 -3.02 10.17 7.98
N LEU A 114 -2.66 8.97 8.41
CA LEU A 114 -2.03 8.73 9.71
C LEU A 114 -0.55 9.10 9.60
N GLU A 115 -0.08 9.96 10.48
CA GLU A 115 1.30 10.40 10.56
C GLU A 115 1.98 9.81 11.79
N ILE A 116 3.21 9.35 11.60
CA ILE A 116 4.11 8.87 12.63
C ILE A 116 5.35 9.74 12.60
N TYR A 117 5.73 10.25 13.76
CA TYR A 117 6.96 11.00 13.99
C TYR A 117 7.89 10.10 14.78
N LEU A 118 9.06 9.82 14.20
CA LEU A 118 10.06 9.00 14.85
C LEU A 118 10.81 9.79 15.93
N THR A 119 11.25 9.09 16.96
CA THR A 119 12.08 9.66 18.04
C THR A 119 13.43 10.12 17.52
N ASP A 120 14.01 9.39 16.56
CA ASP A 120 15.27 9.73 15.91
C ASP A 120 15.05 10.05 14.42
N PRO A 121 15.18 11.31 14.00
CA PRO A 121 15.04 11.71 12.60
C PRO A 121 16.20 11.22 11.71
N ALA A 122 17.39 10.95 12.25
CA ALA A 122 18.48 10.39 11.45
C ALA A 122 18.20 8.92 11.07
N TYR A 123 17.49 8.20 11.93
CA TYR A 123 17.00 6.86 11.66
C TYR A 123 15.83 6.86 10.66
N ALA A 124 15.15 8.00 10.50
CA ALA A 124 14.06 8.17 9.56
C ALA A 124 14.53 8.06 8.12
N ALA A 125 15.57 8.78 7.71
CA ALA A 125 15.98 8.90 6.30
C ALA A 125 16.35 7.56 5.63
N ASP A 126 16.73 6.53 6.40
CA ASP A 126 17.11 5.21 5.86
C ASP A 126 16.34 4.05 6.52
N HIS A 127 15.18 4.35 7.13
CA HIS A 127 14.42 3.35 7.88
C HIS A 127 14.00 2.19 6.98
N PRO A 128 14.49 0.95 7.23
CA PRO A 128 14.29 -0.17 6.31
C PRO A 128 12.81 -0.50 6.08
N ARG A 129 11.97 -0.24 7.09
CA ARG A 129 10.54 -0.60 7.12
C ARG A 129 9.60 0.47 6.54
N LEU A 130 10.10 1.68 6.22
CA LEU A 130 9.28 2.84 5.80
C LEU A 130 9.43 3.18 4.30
N ARG A 131 10.09 2.34 3.50
CA ARG A 131 10.42 2.66 2.08
C ARG A 131 9.29 2.43 1.07
N ASN A 132 8.17 1.81 1.47
CA ASN A 132 7.12 1.35 0.55
C ASN A 132 5.78 2.09 0.75
N ASP A 133 4.94 1.58 1.66
CA ASP A 133 3.56 2.08 1.86
C ASP A 133 3.50 3.40 2.63
N TRP A 134 4.64 3.83 3.16
CA TRP A 134 4.82 5.07 3.89
C TRP A 134 5.41 6.14 2.99
N GLN A 135 4.90 7.37 3.15
CA GLN A 135 5.35 8.54 2.42
C GLN A 135 6.03 9.49 3.40
N GLU A 136 7.27 9.86 3.13
CA GLU A 136 7.96 10.89 3.91
C GLU A 136 7.25 12.24 3.74
N VAL A 137 7.06 12.97 4.84
CA VAL A 137 6.41 14.28 4.87
C VAL A 137 7.48 15.36 4.95
N ALA A 138 7.70 16.07 3.84
CA ALA A 138 8.76 17.07 3.71
C ALA A 138 8.64 18.27 4.68
N SER A 139 7.42 18.61 5.13
CA SER A 139 7.18 19.63 6.15
C SER A 139 6.44 18.98 7.33
N PRO A 140 7.17 18.51 8.35
CA PRO A 140 6.57 18.01 9.57
C PRO A 140 5.75 19.09 10.29
N ALA A 141 4.80 18.69 11.14
CA ALA A 141 4.03 19.67 11.90
C ALA A 141 4.92 20.43 12.90
N PRO A 142 4.62 21.71 13.20
CA PRO A 142 5.48 22.53 14.03
C PRO A 142 5.77 21.91 15.41
N GLY A 143 7.05 21.87 15.80
CA GLY A 143 7.48 21.36 17.10
C GLY A 143 7.63 19.84 17.20
N LEU A 144 7.61 19.13 16.06
CA LEU A 144 7.89 17.70 15.99
C LEU A 144 9.15 17.41 15.16
N SER A 145 9.66 16.18 15.27
CA SER A 145 10.89 15.75 14.59
C SER A 145 10.74 15.75 13.06
N ASP A 146 11.88 15.94 12.37
CA ASP A 146 11.95 15.91 10.91
C ASP A 146 11.70 14.52 10.30
N GLY A 147 11.64 13.47 11.13
CA GLY A 147 11.36 12.10 10.72
C GLY A 147 9.86 11.78 10.68
N CYS A 148 9.09 12.48 9.84
CA CYS A 148 7.64 12.28 9.70
C CYS A 148 7.29 11.40 8.50
N TYR A 149 6.52 10.35 8.77
CA TYR A 149 6.01 9.43 7.77
C TYR A 149 4.49 9.37 7.80
N ARG A 150 3.90 9.34 6.61
CA ARG A 150 2.46 9.27 6.40
C ARG A 150 2.06 7.95 5.78
N TYR A 151 1.06 7.33 6.41
CA TYR A 151 0.27 6.26 5.82
C TYR A 151 -1.07 6.82 5.34
N THR A 152 -1.39 6.59 4.06
CA THR A 152 -2.65 7.06 3.48
C THR A 152 -3.81 6.27 4.07
N VAL A 153 -4.74 6.95 4.73
CA VAL A 153 -5.97 6.34 5.25
C VAL A 153 -7.13 6.78 4.36
N SER A 154 -7.96 5.83 3.93
CA SER A 154 -9.13 6.14 3.11
C SER A 154 -10.12 7.02 3.90
N PRO A 155 -10.50 8.21 3.41
CA PRO A 155 -11.45 9.09 4.08
C PRO A 155 -12.89 8.56 4.03
N TYR A 156 -13.16 7.54 3.20
CA TYR A 156 -14.49 6.98 2.98
C TYR A 156 -14.82 5.79 3.89
N THR A 157 -13.93 5.47 4.83
CA THR A 157 -14.05 4.30 5.72
C THR A 157 -13.84 4.67 7.17
N ASP A 158 -14.21 3.78 8.09
CA ASP A 158 -13.97 3.91 9.53
C ASP A 158 -12.50 3.65 9.93
N ALA A 159 -11.61 3.37 8.96
CA ALA A 159 -10.20 3.04 9.18
C ALA A 159 -9.48 4.08 10.06
N GLY A 160 -9.77 5.37 9.88
CA GLY A 160 -9.21 6.42 10.72
C GLY A 160 -9.68 6.34 12.18
N ALA A 161 -10.98 6.13 12.40
CA ALA A 161 -11.51 5.98 13.75
C ALA A 161 -10.93 4.73 14.45
N ARG A 162 -10.79 3.62 13.72
CA ARG A 162 -10.19 2.38 14.21
C ARG A 162 -8.71 2.55 14.54
N ALA A 163 -7.94 3.23 13.69
CA ALA A 163 -6.53 3.50 13.96
C ALA A 163 -6.35 4.35 15.22
N LYS A 164 -7.13 5.44 15.37
CA LYS A 164 -7.12 6.26 16.60
C LYS A 164 -7.48 5.45 17.84
N ALA A 165 -8.52 4.62 17.76
CA ALA A 165 -8.92 3.76 18.87
C ALA A 165 -7.81 2.77 19.26
N ALA A 166 -7.14 2.18 18.28
CA ALA A 166 -6.04 1.24 18.51
C ALA A 166 -4.82 1.92 19.15
N VAL A 167 -4.36 3.07 18.63
CA VAL A 167 -3.26 3.82 19.26
C VAL A 167 -3.62 4.20 20.70
N ARG A 168 -4.83 4.72 20.93
CA ARG A 168 -5.29 5.07 22.27
C ARG A 168 -5.37 3.88 23.22
N ARG A 169 -5.64 2.68 22.71
CA ARG A 169 -5.66 1.45 23.50
C ARG A 169 -4.27 0.99 23.92
N TYR A 170 -3.30 0.99 23.01
CA TYR A 170 -1.97 0.42 23.27
C TYR A 170 -0.94 1.43 23.80
N ARG A 171 -0.99 2.68 23.31
CA ARG A 171 -0.06 3.76 23.67
C ARG A 171 -0.76 5.13 23.63
N PRO A 172 -1.64 5.44 24.59
CA PRO A 172 -2.39 6.70 24.61
C PRO A 172 -1.48 7.94 24.65
N GLN A 173 -0.31 7.85 25.29
CA GLN A 173 0.62 8.98 25.44
C GLN A 173 1.25 9.45 24.12
N GLN A 174 1.34 8.56 23.13
CA GLN A 174 1.91 8.83 21.82
C GLN A 174 0.89 9.42 20.84
N TRP A 175 -0.40 9.38 21.17
CA TRP A 175 -1.40 10.10 20.39
C TRP A 175 -1.29 11.60 20.65
N LYS A 176 -0.72 12.36 19.71
CA LYS A 176 -0.53 13.82 19.81
C LYS A 176 -1.35 14.63 18.79
N GLY A 177 -1.92 13.97 17.78
CA GLY A 177 -2.72 14.65 16.75
C GLY A 177 -4.15 15.03 17.19
N PRO A 178 -4.87 15.77 16.34
CA PRO A 178 -4.58 16.03 14.93
C PRO A 178 -3.43 17.03 14.70
N PHE A 179 -2.65 16.79 13.65
CA PHE A 179 -1.57 17.67 13.19
C PHE A 179 -2.07 18.49 12.01
N ARG A 180 -2.01 19.81 12.16
CA ARG A 180 -2.41 20.74 11.10
C ARG A 180 -1.17 21.17 10.34
N HIS A 181 -1.17 20.86 9.06
CA HIS A 181 -0.19 21.37 8.11
C HIS A 181 -0.71 22.64 7.45
N GLY A 182 0.20 23.43 6.88
CA GLY A 182 -0.14 24.64 6.13
C GLY A 182 -1.00 24.36 4.88
N SER A 183 -1.17 25.37 4.04
CA SER A 183 -1.82 25.19 2.73
C SER A 183 -0.99 24.25 1.84
N LEU A 184 -1.66 23.30 1.18
CA LEU A 184 -1.10 22.57 0.04
C LEU A 184 -0.84 23.50 -1.15
#